data_AF-A0A7S1CRV7-F1
#
_entry.id   AF-A0A7S1CRV7-F1
#
_cell.length_a   1.000
_cell.length_b   1.000
_cell.length_c   1.000
_cell.angle_alpha   90.00
_cell.angle_beta   90.00
_cell.angle_gamma   90.00
#
_symmetry.space_group_name_H-M   'P 1'
#
loop_
_entity.id
_entity.type
_entity.pdbx_description
1 polymer ?
#
loop_
_entity_poly.entity_id
_entity_poly.type
_entity_poly.pdbx_seq_one_letter_code
_entity_poly.pdbx_strand_id
1 'polypeptide(L)'
;AAAAAPAADGGALLRVTPAADKDRRAAKNARQRWEFDAPRREFTDELQAAFAAVAPEPLVAQLFSSVRKSVDAAFASLRREIVRNPPGVVANLDLVLKWCTLRMYENNVQGIVKLVDTLNELFAMLRGGGYALSDYEASVFVPHLCNNVGHAKERFRNDFRALLRACGGMVADDKFTPFLLAALTGKNMRGVGECLAQLAETMRGSALGWKRLVGRRGLVTVAPFVDREEMVRKPALDVLEAAWEQMGADTRALLKVLGGVVTEKMKALMEEKFKFAATAKAGEGAAAGGGGGGGGGDAGASVAPASSPLHRLGRGSGGIGTGDFGTPIAMMDGIPSPSRLIDAAIDQANYGASPVSPAGADAAGIFEFKVDFTGIDGATPAPGRRTGRAARQPRA
;
A
#
# COMPACT_ATOMS: atom_id res chain seq x y z
N ALA A 1 -56.69 3.56 2.49
CA ALA A 1 -55.76 2.66 1.79
C ALA A 1 -54.71 3.51 1.08
N ALA A 2 -53.44 3.38 1.46
CA ALA A 2 -52.31 3.96 0.72
C ALA A 2 -51.55 2.79 0.10
N ALA A 3 -51.31 2.83 -1.20
CA ALA A 3 -50.76 1.70 -1.94
C ALA A 3 -49.28 1.47 -1.57
N ALA A 4 -48.94 0.25 -1.17
CA ALA A 4 -47.55 -0.15 -1.04
C ALA A 4 -46.93 -0.26 -2.45
N ALA A 5 -45.79 0.38 -2.65
CA ALA A 5 -44.96 0.15 -3.84
C ALA A 5 -44.43 -1.29 -3.83
N PRO A 6 -44.27 -1.96 -4.99
CA PRO A 6 -43.91 -3.36 -5.05
C PRO A 6 -42.49 -3.62 -4.52
N ALA A 7 -42.35 -4.66 -3.69
CA ALA A 7 -41.07 -5.09 -3.17
C ALA A 7 -40.19 -5.65 -4.29
N ALA A 8 -39.02 -5.03 -4.51
CA ALA A 8 -37.96 -5.60 -5.32
C ALA A 8 -37.12 -6.55 -4.46
N ASP A 9 -37.61 -7.78 -4.28
CA ASP A 9 -36.95 -8.77 -3.41
C ASP A 9 -35.58 -9.22 -3.97
N GLY A 10 -34.56 -8.57 -3.42
CA GLY A 10 -33.15 -8.89 -3.54
C GLY A 10 -32.39 -8.14 -2.46
N GLY A 11 -32.93 -8.20 -1.23
CA GLY A 11 -32.58 -7.34 -0.11
C GLY A 11 -31.09 -7.34 0.24
N ALA A 12 -30.61 -6.17 0.66
CA ALA A 12 -29.23 -5.95 1.10
C ALA A 12 -28.81 -6.98 2.16
N LEU A 13 -27.76 -7.74 1.87
CA LEU A 13 -27.25 -8.78 2.76
C LEU A 13 -26.33 -8.21 3.85
N LEU A 14 -25.65 -7.09 3.60
CA LEU A 14 -24.81 -6.41 4.59
C LEU A 14 -25.54 -5.20 5.19
N ARG A 15 -25.80 -5.24 6.50
CA ARG A 15 -26.40 -4.13 7.24
C ARG A 15 -25.45 -2.93 7.28
N VAL A 16 -25.96 -1.73 7.02
CA VAL A 16 -25.21 -0.49 7.29
C VAL A 16 -25.09 -0.32 8.81
N THR A 17 -23.91 -0.60 9.36
CA THR A 17 -23.63 -0.43 10.80
C THR A 17 -23.17 1.00 11.12
N PRO A 18 -23.46 1.54 12.32
CA PRO A 18 -22.85 2.78 12.81
C PRO A 18 -21.32 2.72 12.80
N ALA A 19 -20.65 3.86 12.60
CA ALA A 19 -19.18 3.95 12.60
C ALA A 19 -18.55 3.36 13.87
N ALA A 20 -19.17 3.59 15.03
CA ALA A 20 -18.76 3.07 16.33
C ALA A 20 -18.63 1.53 16.39
N ASP A 21 -19.38 0.77 15.58
CA ASP A 21 -19.19 -0.68 15.49
C ASP A 21 -17.88 -1.04 14.78
N LYS A 22 -17.49 -0.31 13.73
CA LYS A 22 -16.18 -0.47 13.08
C LYS A 22 -15.06 -0.02 14.02
N ASP A 23 -15.24 1.08 14.74
CA ASP A 23 -14.27 1.56 15.73
C ASP A 23 -14.04 0.55 16.86
N ARG A 24 -15.12 -0.12 17.34
CA ARG A 24 -15.00 -1.23 18.31
C ARG A 24 -14.22 -2.41 17.74
N ARG A 25 -14.39 -2.75 16.45
CA ARG A 25 -13.61 -3.80 15.77
C ARG A 25 -12.14 -3.40 15.61
N ALA A 26 -11.86 -2.13 15.28
CA ALA A 26 -10.51 -1.57 15.21
C ALA A 26 -9.80 -1.62 16.58
N ALA A 27 -10.48 -1.19 17.65
CA ALA A 27 -9.96 -1.23 19.01
C ALA A 27 -9.70 -2.67 19.51
N LYS A 28 -10.50 -3.66 19.08
CA LYS A 28 -10.18 -5.08 19.33
C LYS A 28 -8.92 -5.50 18.56
N ASN A 29 -8.81 -5.15 17.29
CA ASN A 29 -7.67 -5.49 16.43
C ASN A 29 -6.34 -4.90 16.93
N ALA A 30 -6.38 -3.72 17.57
CA ALA A 30 -5.20 -3.14 18.20
C ALA A 30 -4.65 -3.98 19.38
N ARG A 31 -5.50 -4.79 20.03
CA ARG A 31 -5.13 -5.71 21.11
C ARG A 31 -4.75 -7.11 20.61
N GLN A 32 -5.40 -7.55 19.53
CA GLN A 32 -5.21 -8.84 18.89
C GLN A 32 -5.12 -8.60 17.38
N ARG A 33 -3.89 -8.33 16.90
CA ARG A 33 -3.62 -8.00 15.49
C ARG A 33 -4.08 -9.15 14.60
N TRP A 34 -4.76 -8.83 13.50
CA TRP A 34 -5.11 -9.77 12.46
C TRP A 34 -3.86 -10.13 11.64
N GLU A 35 -2.97 -10.90 12.25
CA GLU A 35 -1.67 -11.29 11.70
C GLU A 35 -1.45 -12.80 11.93
N PHE A 36 -1.12 -13.52 10.86
CA PHE A 36 -0.85 -14.95 10.89
C PHE A 36 -0.19 -15.44 9.59
N ASP A 37 0.67 -16.46 9.71
CA ASP A 37 1.25 -17.17 8.55
C ASP A 37 0.28 -18.18 7.92
N ALA A 38 -0.73 -18.62 8.66
CA ALA A 38 -1.83 -19.47 8.20
C ALA A 38 -3.11 -19.20 9.01
N PRO A 39 -4.31 -19.25 8.39
CA PRO A 39 -5.58 -19.11 9.10
C PRO A 39 -5.71 -20.06 10.28
N ARG A 40 -5.88 -19.50 11.49
CA ARG A 40 -6.20 -20.25 12.70
C ARG A 40 -7.70 -20.31 12.92
N ARG A 41 -8.16 -21.37 13.58
CA ARG A 41 -9.58 -21.56 13.90
C ARG A 41 -10.13 -20.41 14.75
N GLU A 42 -9.37 -19.94 15.74
CA GLU A 42 -9.72 -18.78 16.58
C GLU A 42 -10.15 -17.55 15.74
N PHE A 43 -9.34 -17.16 14.75
CA PHE A 43 -9.65 -16.03 13.86
C PHE A 43 -10.85 -16.30 12.95
N THR A 44 -11.04 -17.55 12.55
CA THR A 44 -12.14 -17.96 11.67
C THR A 44 -13.48 -17.91 12.42
N ASP A 45 -13.53 -18.52 13.61
CA ASP A 45 -14.70 -18.56 14.48
C ASP A 45 -15.06 -17.14 14.97
N GLU A 46 -14.07 -16.31 15.33
CA GLU A 46 -14.27 -14.89 15.67
C GLU A 46 -14.82 -14.06 14.49
N LEU A 47 -14.29 -14.27 13.28
CA LEU A 47 -14.76 -13.54 12.10
C LEU A 47 -16.18 -13.97 11.72
N GLN A 48 -16.50 -15.26 11.85
CA GLN A 48 -17.86 -15.78 11.64
C GLN A 48 -18.86 -15.13 12.60
N ALA A 49 -18.51 -15.03 13.89
CA ALA A 49 -19.33 -14.33 14.88
C ALA A 49 -19.50 -12.83 14.55
N ALA A 50 -18.45 -12.18 14.05
CA ALA A 50 -18.52 -10.77 13.63
C ALA A 50 -19.43 -10.58 12.40
N PHE A 51 -19.40 -11.51 11.44
CA PHE A 51 -20.34 -11.49 10.30
C PHE A 51 -21.78 -11.75 10.74
N ALA A 52 -22.04 -12.65 11.69
CA ALA A 52 -23.39 -12.94 12.19
C ALA A 52 -24.11 -11.74 12.81
N ALA A 53 -23.38 -10.73 13.30
CA ALA A 53 -23.97 -9.47 13.77
C ALA A 53 -24.49 -8.59 12.62
N VAL A 54 -23.91 -8.68 11.42
CA VAL A 54 -24.09 -7.70 10.32
C VAL A 54 -24.68 -8.30 9.04
N ALA A 55 -24.74 -9.62 8.93
CA ALA A 55 -25.22 -10.38 7.78
C ALA A 55 -26.25 -11.46 8.20
N PRO A 56 -27.17 -11.87 7.31
CA PRO A 56 -28.14 -12.93 7.61
C PRO A 56 -27.48 -14.31 7.60
N GLU A 57 -28.01 -15.22 8.42
CA GLU A 57 -27.56 -16.61 8.60
C GLU A 57 -27.16 -17.32 7.27
N PRO A 58 -27.91 -17.24 6.16
CA PRO A 58 -27.55 -17.94 4.92
C PRO A 58 -26.26 -17.41 4.27
N LEU A 59 -25.96 -16.10 4.40
CA LEU A 59 -24.70 -15.54 3.89
C LEU A 59 -23.53 -15.97 4.79
N VAL A 60 -23.72 -15.96 6.11
CA VAL A 60 -22.69 -16.44 7.05
C VAL A 60 -22.37 -17.92 6.81
N ALA A 61 -23.40 -18.76 6.68
CA ALA A 61 -23.24 -20.17 6.33
C ALA A 61 -22.54 -20.39 4.99
N GLN A 62 -22.72 -19.50 4.00
CA GLN A 62 -21.98 -19.54 2.73
C GLN A 62 -20.51 -19.13 2.89
N LEU A 63 -20.23 -18.03 3.59
CA LEU A 63 -18.89 -17.49 3.80
C LEU A 63 -17.95 -18.46 4.52
N PHE A 64 -18.46 -19.18 5.52
CA PHE A 64 -17.67 -20.05 6.41
C PHE A 64 -17.86 -21.55 6.15
N SER A 65 -18.51 -21.91 5.03
CA SER A 65 -18.67 -23.31 4.63
C SER A 65 -17.36 -23.97 4.21
N SER A 66 -17.17 -25.23 4.61
CA SER A 66 -16.14 -26.12 4.05
C SER A 66 -16.46 -26.57 2.60
N VAL A 67 -17.71 -26.43 2.15
CA VAL A 67 -18.13 -26.86 0.80
C VAL A 67 -17.85 -25.77 -0.22
N ARG A 68 -16.95 -26.05 -1.17
CA ARG A 68 -16.50 -25.09 -2.19
C ARG A 68 -17.64 -24.41 -2.95
N LYS A 69 -18.70 -25.15 -3.33
CA LYS A 69 -19.88 -24.59 -4.01
C LYS A 69 -20.60 -23.51 -3.19
N SER A 70 -20.56 -23.62 -1.86
CA SER A 70 -21.14 -22.64 -0.94
C SER A 70 -20.26 -21.38 -0.83
N VAL A 71 -18.94 -21.56 -0.75
CA VAL A 71 -17.96 -20.45 -0.83
C VAL A 71 -18.03 -19.74 -2.18
N ASP A 72 -18.28 -20.46 -3.27
CA ASP A 72 -18.53 -19.89 -4.60
C ASP A 72 -19.81 -19.04 -4.65
N ALA A 73 -20.88 -19.46 -3.96
CA ALA A 73 -22.08 -18.66 -3.78
C ALA A 73 -21.82 -17.43 -2.89
N ALA A 74 -20.96 -17.56 -1.87
CA ALA A 74 -20.54 -16.43 -1.03
C ALA A 74 -19.84 -15.33 -1.85
N PHE A 75 -18.90 -15.71 -2.73
CA PHE A 75 -18.26 -14.77 -3.66
C PHE A 75 -19.30 -14.07 -4.57
N ALA A 76 -20.26 -14.81 -5.12
CA ALA A 76 -21.32 -14.22 -5.95
C ALA A 76 -22.22 -13.26 -5.15
N SER A 77 -22.54 -13.61 -3.90
CA SER A 77 -23.30 -12.75 -2.99
C SER A 77 -22.54 -11.48 -2.61
N LEU A 78 -21.24 -11.55 -2.29
CA LEU A 78 -20.42 -10.38 -2.00
C LEU A 78 -20.25 -9.45 -3.22
N ARG A 79 -20.01 -9.99 -4.42
CA ARG A 79 -19.94 -9.18 -5.65
C ARG A 79 -21.25 -8.46 -5.94
N ARG A 80 -22.39 -9.12 -5.69
CA ARG A 80 -23.73 -8.50 -5.76
C ARG A 80 -23.90 -7.37 -4.74
N GLU A 81 -23.42 -7.53 -3.50
CA GLU A 81 -23.44 -6.46 -2.48
C GLU A 81 -22.52 -5.28 -2.85
N ILE A 82 -21.34 -5.53 -3.42
CA ILE A 82 -20.43 -4.47 -3.91
C ILE A 82 -21.14 -3.57 -4.94
N VAL A 83 -21.96 -4.14 -5.82
CA VAL A 83 -22.70 -3.36 -6.84
C VAL A 83 -23.99 -2.75 -6.29
N ARG A 84 -24.77 -3.48 -5.48
CA ARG A 84 -26.14 -3.07 -5.07
C ARG A 84 -26.21 -2.37 -3.72
N ASN A 85 -25.23 -2.56 -2.86
CA ASN A 85 -25.18 -2.03 -1.49
C ASN A 85 -23.77 -1.53 -1.10
N PRO A 86 -23.17 -0.56 -1.85
CA PRO A 86 -21.92 0.07 -1.46
C PRO A 86 -21.87 0.56 0.00
N PRO A 87 -22.93 1.19 0.58
CA PRO A 87 -22.89 1.65 1.97
C PRO A 87 -22.75 0.51 2.99
N GLY A 88 -23.43 -0.62 2.78
CA GLY A 88 -23.32 -1.80 3.65
C GLY A 88 -21.96 -2.49 3.52
N VAL A 89 -21.36 -2.49 2.33
CA VAL A 89 -19.98 -2.97 2.12
C VAL A 89 -18.98 -2.04 2.81
N VAL A 90 -19.10 -0.72 2.65
CA VAL A 90 -18.19 0.25 3.29
C VAL A 90 -18.27 0.20 4.82
N ALA A 91 -19.47 0.09 5.40
CA ALA A 91 -19.66 -0.02 6.86
C ALA A 91 -18.98 -1.27 7.46
N ASN A 92 -18.86 -2.34 6.68
CA ASN A 92 -18.31 -3.64 7.10
C ASN A 92 -17.03 -4.03 6.34
N LEU A 93 -16.34 -3.06 5.73
CA LEU A 93 -15.22 -3.32 4.82
C LEU A 93 -14.10 -4.12 5.49
N ASP A 94 -13.82 -3.86 6.76
CA ASP A 94 -12.82 -4.59 7.53
C ASP A 94 -13.16 -6.09 7.64
N LEU A 95 -14.44 -6.46 7.75
CA LEU A 95 -14.88 -7.86 7.77
C LEU A 95 -14.74 -8.53 6.39
N VAL A 96 -15.10 -7.81 5.32
CA VAL A 96 -14.95 -8.28 3.93
C VAL A 96 -13.47 -8.51 3.61
N LEU A 97 -12.59 -7.55 3.95
CA LEU A 97 -11.15 -7.68 3.79
C LEU A 97 -10.59 -8.84 4.59
N LYS A 98 -10.97 -8.99 5.88
CA LYS A 98 -10.57 -10.16 6.70
C LYS A 98 -10.97 -11.48 6.04
N TRP A 99 -12.19 -11.61 5.55
CA TRP A 99 -12.62 -12.83 4.86
C TRP A 99 -11.80 -13.08 3.59
N CYS A 100 -11.55 -12.05 2.78
CA CYS A 100 -10.65 -12.14 1.63
C CYS A 100 -9.24 -12.60 2.01
N THR A 101 -8.66 -12.13 3.13
CA THR A 101 -7.34 -12.65 3.59
C THR A 101 -7.39 -14.14 3.91
N LEU A 102 -8.45 -14.65 4.55
CA LEU A 102 -8.60 -16.10 4.79
C LEU A 102 -8.63 -16.90 3.49
N ARG A 103 -9.18 -16.32 2.40
CA ARG A 103 -9.21 -16.96 1.08
C ARG A 103 -7.87 -16.93 0.34
N MET A 104 -6.96 -16.01 0.68
CA MET A 104 -5.62 -15.96 0.05
C MET A 104 -4.77 -17.21 0.37
N TYR A 105 -4.97 -17.81 1.54
CA TYR A 105 -4.26 -19.02 1.97
C TYR A 105 -4.90 -20.32 1.47
N GLU A 106 -5.99 -20.27 0.68
CA GLU A 106 -6.55 -21.47 0.05
C GLU A 106 -5.70 -21.89 -1.15
N ASN A 107 -5.18 -23.12 -1.14
CA ASN A 107 -4.48 -23.71 -2.29
C ASN A 107 -5.48 -24.17 -3.38
N ASN A 108 -6.32 -23.25 -3.88
CA ASN A 108 -7.34 -23.52 -4.90
C ASN A 108 -7.30 -22.47 -6.01
N VAL A 109 -6.92 -22.91 -7.22
CA VAL A 109 -6.82 -22.05 -8.42
C VAL A 109 -8.12 -21.30 -8.73
N GLN A 110 -9.27 -21.97 -8.68
CA GLN A 110 -10.58 -21.35 -8.95
C GLN A 110 -11.01 -20.42 -7.81
N GLY A 111 -10.61 -20.74 -6.57
CA GLY A 111 -10.77 -19.86 -5.42
C GLY A 111 -10.01 -18.54 -5.57
N ILE A 112 -8.73 -18.61 -5.94
CA ILE A 112 -7.87 -17.43 -6.15
C ILE A 112 -8.39 -16.56 -7.31
N VAL A 113 -8.83 -17.15 -8.43
CA VAL A 113 -9.45 -16.37 -9.53
C VAL A 113 -10.64 -15.55 -9.01
N LYS A 114 -11.59 -16.18 -8.31
CA LYS A 114 -12.78 -15.49 -7.78
C LYS A 114 -12.45 -14.48 -6.70
N LEU A 115 -11.41 -14.73 -5.90
CA LEU A 115 -10.90 -13.78 -4.91
C LEU A 115 -10.35 -12.52 -5.59
N VAL A 116 -9.51 -12.69 -6.61
CA VAL A 116 -8.94 -11.59 -7.41
C VAL A 116 -10.07 -10.79 -8.08
N ASP A 117 -11.03 -11.45 -8.73
CA ASP A 117 -12.17 -10.78 -9.37
C ASP A 117 -12.97 -9.94 -8.35
N THR A 118 -13.25 -10.51 -7.18
CA THR A 118 -14.02 -9.84 -6.11
C THR A 118 -13.26 -8.65 -5.52
N LEU A 119 -11.94 -8.77 -5.33
CA LEU A 119 -11.10 -7.68 -4.85
C LEU A 119 -10.95 -6.55 -5.88
N ASN A 120 -10.87 -6.89 -7.17
CA ASN A 120 -10.85 -5.90 -8.25
C ASN A 120 -12.15 -5.10 -8.31
N GLU A 121 -13.32 -5.75 -8.20
CA GLU A 121 -14.62 -5.07 -8.12
C GLU A 121 -14.75 -4.23 -6.85
N LEU A 122 -14.33 -4.76 -5.70
CA LEU A 122 -14.31 -4.02 -4.43
C LEU A 122 -13.48 -2.74 -4.54
N PHE A 123 -12.24 -2.84 -5.04
CA PHE A 123 -11.34 -1.70 -5.17
C PHE A 123 -11.74 -0.75 -6.31
N ALA A 124 -12.47 -1.22 -7.33
CA ALA A 124 -13.09 -0.32 -8.32
C ALA A 124 -14.23 0.49 -7.70
N MET A 125 -15.10 -0.15 -6.91
CA MET A 125 -16.19 0.52 -6.20
C MET A 125 -15.66 1.54 -5.19
N LEU A 126 -14.69 1.16 -4.35
CA LEU A 126 -14.11 2.07 -3.34
C LEU A 126 -13.45 3.30 -3.98
N ARG A 127 -12.64 3.12 -5.04
CA ARG A 127 -12.04 4.25 -5.78
C ARG A 127 -13.09 5.11 -6.48
N GLY A 128 -14.13 4.50 -7.06
CA GLY A 128 -15.24 5.23 -7.68
C GLY A 128 -16.03 6.08 -6.68
N GLY A 129 -16.09 5.65 -5.41
CA GLY A 129 -16.65 6.43 -4.30
C GLY A 129 -15.66 7.37 -3.60
N GLY A 130 -14.41 7.49 -4.06
CA GLY A 130 -13.38 8.30 -3.42
C GLY A 130 -12.94 7.81 -2.03
N TYR A 131 -13.16 6.54 -1.70
CA TYR A 131 -12.85 5.98 -0.39
C TYR A 131 -11.34 5.73 -0.22
N ALA A 132 -10.75 6.32 0.81
CA ALA A 132 -9.40 6.00 1.29
C ALA A 132 -9.48 4.96 2.42
N LEU A 133 -8.60 3.96 2.38
CA LEU A 133 -8.51 2.95 3.44
C LEU A 133 -7.96 3.57 4.73
N SER A 134 -8.60 3.24 5.86
CA SER A 134 -8.06 3.59 7.18
C SER A 134 -6.81 2.80 7.53
N ASP A 135 -5.96 3.32 8.42
CA ASP A 135 -4.79 2.60 8.97
C ASP A 135 -5.17 1.20 9.50
N TYR A 136 -6.36 1.05 10.10
CA TYR A 136 -6.90 -0.23 10.54
C TYR A 136 -7.15 -1.18 9.36
N GLU A 137 -7.89 -0.75 8.34
CA GLU A 137 -8.21 -1.57 7.16
C GLU A 137 -6.95 -1.95 6.36
N ALA A 138 -5.98 -1.03 6.26
CA ALA A 138 -4.68 -1.30 5.67
C ALA A 138 -3.91 -2.37 6.48
N SER A 139 -3.84 -2.24 7.82
CA SER A 139 -3.16 -3.23 8.68
C SER A 139 -3.76 -4.63 8.61
N VAL A 140 -5.07 -4.72 8.35
CA VAL A 140 -5.83 -5.97 8.20
C VAL A 140 -5.55 -6.69 6.88
N PHE A 141 -5.14 -5.97 5.82
CA PHE A 141 -5.14 -6.51 4.46
C PHE A 141 -3.76 -6.49 3.78
N VAL A 142 -3.02 -5.38 3.89
CA VAL A 142 -1.76 -5.18 3.17
C VAL A 142 -0.69 -6.22 3.54
N PRO A 143 -0.48 -6.62 4.81
CA PRO A 143 0.51 -7.65 5.14
C PRO A 143 0.24 -8.99 4.45
N HIS A 144 -1.02 -9.43 4.42
CA HIS A 144 -1.41 -10.68 3.77
C HIS A 144 -1.25 -10.59 2.25
N LEU A 145 -1.52 -9.43 1.64
CA LEU A 145 -1.30 -9.20 0.22
C LEU A 145 0.20 -9.23 -0.14
N CYS A 146 1.06 -8.61 0.69
CA CYS A 146 2.52 -8.64 0.52
C CYS A 146 3.09 -10.07 0.61
N ASN A 147 2.51 -10.93 1.46
CA ASN A 147 2.88 -12.35 1.49
C ASN A 147 2.48 -13.11 0.20
N ASN A 148 1.43 -12.66 -0.49
CA ASN A 148 0.85 -13.35 -1.65
C ASN A 148 1.35 -12.85 -3.02
N VAL A 149 1.92 -11.64 -3.14
CA VAL A 149 2.53 -11.19 -4.43
C VAL A 149 3.64 -12.12 -4.94
N GLY A 150 4.32 -12.83 -4.05
CA GLY A 150 5.34 -13.83 -4.39
C GLY A 150 4.82 -15.21 -4.82
N HIS A 151 3.56 -15.33 -5.27
CA HIS A 151 2.91 -16.59 -5.60
C HIS A 151 3.68 -17.46 -6.64
N ALA A 152 3.58 -18.79 -6.53
CA ALA A 152 4.33 -19.71 -7.41
C ALA A 152 3.95 -19.58 -8.90
N LYS A 153 2.64 -19.47 -9.20
CA LYS A 153 2.10 -19.27 -10.56
C LYS A 153 2.14 -17.81 -10.97
N GLU A 154 2.72 -17.52 -12.13
CA GLU A 154 2.97 -16.17 -12.64
C GLU A 154 1.71 -15.33 -12.84
N ARG A 155 0.64 -15.91 -13.43
CA ARG A 155 -0.66 -15.25 -13.56
C ARG A 155 -1.09 -14.60 -12.24
N PHE A 156 -1.07 -15.38 -11.16
CA PHE A 156 -1.47 -14.91 -9.83
C PHE A 156 -0.47 -13.92 -9.21
N ARG A 157 0.84 -13.96 -9.55
CA ARG A 157 1.76 -12.87 -9.17
C ARG A 157 1.36 -11.55 -9.82
N ASN A 158 1.06 -11.57 -11.12
CA ASN A 158 0.63 -10.38 -11.85
C ASN A 158 -0.70 -9.85 -11.30
N ASP A 159 -1.65 -10.73 -11.00
CA ASP A 159 -2.93 -10.41 -10.36
C ASP A 159 -2.72 -9.76 -8.96
N PHE A 160 -1.96 -10.40 -8.08
CA PHE A 160 -1.69 -9.86 -6.74
C PHE A 160 -0.84 -8.58 -6.77
N ARG A 161 0.10 -8.43 -7.72
CA ARG A 161 0.87 -7.19 -7.92
C ARG A 161 -0.06 -6.04 -8.33
N ALA A 162 -1.02 -6.30 -9.23
CA ALA A 162 -2.02 -5.31 -9.61
C ALA A 162 -2.90 -4.90 -8.42
N LEU A 163 -3.32 -5.87 -7.59
CA LEU A 163 -4.04 -5.59 -6.34
C LEU A 163 -3.19 -4.80 -5.33
N LEU A 164 -1.89 -5.08 -5.20
CA LEU A 164 -1.00 -4.35 -4.30
C LEU A 164 -0.84 -2.89 -4.73
N ARG A 165 -0.66 -2.64 -6.03
CA ARG A 165 -0.64 -1.27 -6.59
C ARG A 165 -1.97 -0.56 -6.40
N ALA A 166 -3.09 -1.24 -6.65
CA ALA A 166 -4.44 -0.67 -6.47
C ALA A 166 -4.72 -0.33 -5.00
N CYS A 167 -4.25 -1.16 -4.06
CA CYS A 167 -4.35 -0.90 -2.62
C CYS A 167 -3.45 0.26 -2.18
N GLY A 168 -2.21 0.33 -2.68
CA GLY A 168 -1.30 1.45 -2.43
C GLY A 168 -1.90 2.80 -2.85
N GLY A 169 -2.59 2.86 -4.00
CA GLY A 169 -3.31 4.06 -4.43
C GLY A 169 -4.55 4.45 -3.61
N MET A 170 -4.90 3.70 -2.55
CA MET A 170 -5.99 4.02 -1.61
C MET A 170 -5.49 4.23 -0.17
N VAL A 171 -4.19 4.11 0.09
CA VAL A 171 -3.54 4.29 1.40
C VAL A 171 -2.57 5.47 1.26
N ALA A 172 -2.40 6.30 2.29
CA ALA A 172 -1.37 7.34 2.25
C ALA A 172 0.04 6.72 2.13
N ASP A 173 0.91 7.26 1.27
CA ASP A 173 2.20 6.64 0.96
C ASP A 173 3.03 6.32 2.22
N ASP A 174 3.10 7.24 3.17
CA ASP A 174 3.85 7.09 4.43
C ASP A 174 3.20 6.11 5.43
N LYS A 175 1.96 5.70 5.18
CA LYS A 175 1.26 4.60 5.87
C LYS A 175 1.38 3.29 5.12
N PHE A 176 1.62 3.32 3.82
CA PHE A 176 1.76 2.14 2.97
C PHE A 176 3.19 1.56 3.01
N THR A 177 4.21 2.42 2.91
CA THR A 177 5.62 1.99 2.89
C THR A 177 6.10 1.21 4.12
N PRO A 178 5.60 1.41 5.37
CA PRO A 178 5.97 0.55 6.50
C PRO A 178 5.56 -0.91 6.31
N PHE A 179 4.43 -1.19 5.66
CA PHE A 179 4.01 -2.56 5.36
C PHE A 179 4.93 -3.22 4.33
N LEU A 180 5.34 -2.47 3.29
CA LEU A 180 6.29 -2.96 2.28
C LEU A 180 7.67 -3.24 2.91
N LEU A 181 8.15 -2.37 3.80
CA LEU A 181 9.40 -2.56 4.55
C LEU A 181 9.34 -3.78 5.48
N ALA A 182 8.22 -4.01 6.16
CA ALA A 182 8.03 -5.20 7.02
C ALA A 182 8.07 -6.50 6.20
N ALA A 183 7.48 -6.50 5.00
CA ALA A 183 7.49 -7.65 4.08
C ALA A 183 8.91 -8.05 3.63
N LEU A 184 9.90 -7.16 3.70
CA LEU A 184 11.30 -7.46 3.35
C LEU A 184 11.97 -8.48 4.29
N THR A 185 11.43 -8.69 5.49
CA THR A 185 11.90 -9.77 6.40
C THR A 185 11.36 -11.16 6.04
N GLY A 186 10.51 -11.24 5.00
CA GLY A 186 9.89 -12.48 4.55
C GLY A 186 10.87 -13.46 3.90
N LYS A 187 10.57 -14.77 4.02
CA LYS A 187 11.40 -15.85 3.45
C LYS A 187 11.20 -16.03 1.94
N ASN A 188 10.13 -15.48 1.36
CA ASN A 188 9.81 -15.62 -0.07
C ASN A 188 10.46 -14.51 -0.90
N MET A 189 11.67 -14.74 -1.40
CA MET A 189 12.45 -13.76 -2.16
C MET A 189 11.74 -13.20 -3.39
N ARG A 190 10.80 -13.95 -4.00
CA ARG A 190 9.94 -13.41 -5.07
C ARG A 190 9.03 -12.30 -4.53
N GLY A 191 8.33 -12.57 -3.43
CA GLY A 191 7.46 -11.59 -2.78
C GLY A 191 8.21 -10.37 -2.26
N VAL A 192 9.42 -10.58 -1.71
CA VAL A 192 10.34 -9.49 -1.33
C VAL A 192 10.69 -8.63 -2.54
N GLY A 193 11.01 -9.23 -3.70
CA GLY A 193 11.28 -8.51 -4.95
C GLY A 193 10.09 -7.66 -5.42
N GLU A 194 8.88 -8.20 -5.36
CA GLU A 194 7.65 -7.45 -5.70
C GLU A 194 7.39 -6.29 -4.71
N CYS A 195 7.64 -6.49 -3.42
CA CYS A 195 7.49 -5.44 -2.40
C CYS A 195 8.54 -4.33 -2.55
N LEU A 196 9.79 -4.68 -2.90
CA LEU A 196 10.84 -3.71 -3.26
C LEU A 196 10.44 -2.92 -4.52
N ALA A 197 9.92 -3.58 -5.55
CA ALA A 197 9.48 -2.92 -6.79
C ALA A 197 8.33 -1.94 -6.53
N GLN A 198 7.35 -2.33 -5.71
CA GLN A 198 6.26 -1.45 -5.29
C GLN A 198 6.77 -0.31 -4.40
N LEU A 199 7.77 -0.55 -3.55
CA LEU A 199 8.37 0.50 -2.71
C LEU A 199 9.09 1.55 -3.56
N ALA A 200 9.84 1.12 -4.58
CA ALA A 200 10.52 2.02 -5.51
C ALA A 200 9.52 2.87 -6.32
N GLU A 201 8.41 2.25 -6.74
CA GLU A 201 7.31 2.95 -7.41
C GLU A 201 6.66 4.00 -6.50
N THR A 202 6.31 3.63 -5.27
CA THR A 202 5.76 4.56 -4.27
C THR A 202 6.73 5.71 -3.98
N MET A 203 8.04 5.44 -3.88
CA MET A 203 9.04 6.51 -3.69
C MET A 203 9.19 7.44 -4.89
N ARG A 204 9.02 6.97 -6.13
CA ARG A 204 9.07 7.82 -7.33
C ARG A 204 7.77 8.62 -7.55
N GLY A 205 6.62 8.04 -7.25
CA GLY A 205 5.32 8.68 -7.43
C GLY A 205 4.94 9.69 -6.34
N SER A 206 5.50 9.54 -5.13
CA SER A 206 5.13 10.40 -4.00
C SER A 206 5.88 11.74 -3.99
N ALA A 207 5.15 12.81 -3.66
CA ALA A 207 5.75 14.11 -3.32
C ALA A 207 6.47 14.11 -1.95
N LEU A 208 6.39 13.02 -1.19
CA LEU A 208 7.03 12.88 0.10
C LEU A 208 8.49 12.42 -0.06
N GLY A 209 9.43 13.16 0.52
CA GLY A 209 10.84 12.77 0.51
C GLY A 209 11.11 11.48 1.31
N TRP A 210 12.15 10.75 0.91
CA TRP A 210 12.57 9.44 1.45
C TRP A 210 12.61 9.38 2.98
N LYS A 211 12.93 10.50 3.65
CA LYS A 211 12.94 10.60 5.11
C LYS A 211 11.60 10.24 5.75
N ARG A 212 10.48 10.65 5.14
CA ARG A 212 9.11 10.35 5.61
C ARG A 212 8.63 8.99 5.13
N LEU A 213 8.97 8.59 3.89
CA LEU A 213 8.52 7.31 3.32
C LEU A 213 9.22 6.09 3.92
N VAL A 214 10.56 6.11 4.00
CA VAL A 214 11.37 4.95 4.42
C VAL A 214 12.31 5.25 5.58
N GLY A 215 12.66 6.52 5.76
CA GLY A 215 13.63 6.95 6.76
C GLY A 215 15.01 6.32 6.58
N ARG A 216 15.92 6.58 7.53
CA ARG A 216 17.25 5.96 7.51
C ARG A 216 17.16 4.43 7.67
N ARG A 217 16.28 3.95 8.55
CA ARG A 217 16.13 2.52 8.84
C ARG A 217 15.68 1.73 7.61
N GLY A 218 14.66 2.20 6.87
CA GLY A 218 14.20 1.52 5.67
C GLY A 218 15.27 1.39 4.59
N LEU A 219 16.03 2.45 4.31
CA LEU A 219 17.14 2.37 3.36
C LEU A 219 18.25 1.39 3.81
N VAL A 220 18.56 1.35 5.10
CA VAL A 220 19.50 0.38 5.68
C VAL A 220 18.97 -1.06 5.59
N THR A 221 17.66 -1.28 5.72
CA THR A 221 17.00 -2.58 5.48
C THR A 221 17.03 -3.00 4.01
N VAL A 222 16.99 -2.05 3.08
CA VAL A 222 17.01 -2.31 1.63
C VAL A 222 18.41 -2.61 1.09
N ALA A 223 19.45 -1.93 1.58
CA ALA A 223 20.81 -2.04 1.04
C ALA A 223 21.38 -3.48 0.92
N PRO A 224 21.17 -4.41 1.88
CA PRO A 224 21.64 -5.79 1.77
C PRO A 224 21.11 -6.57 0.56
N PHE A 225 19.98 -6.15 -0.04
CA PHE A 225 19.42 -6.82 -1.22
C PHE A 225 20.18 -6.51 -2.53
N VAL A 226 21.03 -5.48 -2.55
CA VAL A 226 21.88 -5.17 -3.72
C VAL A 226 22.88 -6.30 -4.00
N ASP A 227 23.39 -6.98 -2.97
CA ASP A 227 24.31 -8.13 -3.14
C ASP A 227 23.59 -9.50 -3.09
N ARG A 228 22.30 -9.52 -3.42
CA ARG A 228 21.50 -10.75 -3.55
C ARG A 228 21.27 -11.09 -5.02
N GLU A 229 20.43 -12.08 -5.27
CA GLU A 229 19.99 -12.52 -6.60
C GLU A 229 19.23 -11.43 -7.38
N GLU A 230 19.21 -11.54 -8.71
CA GLU A 230 18.73 -10.46 -9.59
C GLU A 230 17.31 -9.99 -9.28
N MET A 231 16.39 -10.92 -8.96
CA MET A 231 14.98 -10.62 -8.69
C MET A 231 14.74 -9.70 -7.48
N VAL A 232 15.71 -9.58 -6.56
CA VAL A 232 15.68 -8.59 -5.47
C VAL A 232 16.72 -7.48 -5.66
N ARG A 233 17.86 -7.77 -6.30
CA ARG A 233 18.92 -6.78 -6.57
C ARG A 233 18.40 -5.62 -7.40
N LYS A 234 17.74 -5.90 -8.52
CA LYS A 234 17.22 -4.87 -9.43
C LYS A 234 16.25 -3.92 -8.72
N PRO A 235 15.14 -4.40 -8.09
CA PRO A 235 14.23 -3.49 -7.41
C PRO A 235 14.84 -2.84 -6.16
N ALA A 236 15.80 -3.47 -5.46
CA ALA A 236 16.53 -2.80 -4.37
C ALA A 236 17.38 -1.63 -4.88
N LEU A 237 18.09 -1.80 -5.99
CA LEU A 237 18.79 -0.70 -6.68
C LEU A 237 17.80 0.39 -7.11
N ASP A 238 16.64 0.03 -7.64
CA ASP A 238 15.60 1.00 -8.05
C ASP A 238 15.01 1.79 -6.84
N VAL A 239 14.97 1.22 -5.62
CA VAL A 239 14.62 1.95 -4.38
C VAL A 239 15.73 2.93 -3.98
N LEU A 240 16.98 2.48 -4.02
CA LEU A 240 18.14 3.32 -3.63
C LEU A 240 18.40 4.45 -4.64
N GLU A 241 18.14 4.21 -5.92
CA GLU A 241 18.11 5.22 -6.98
C GLU A 241 17.06 6.29 -6.67
N ALA A 242 15.82 5.92 -6.38
CA ALA A 242 14.78 6.88 -6.00
C ALA A 242 15.17 7.71 -4.76
N ALA A 243 15.83 7.10 -3.77
CA ALA A 243 16.34 7.81 -2.60
C ALA A 243 17.49 8.78 -2.95
N TRP A 244 18.42 8.35 -3.81
CA TRP A 244 19.57 9.13 -4.29
C TRP A 244 19.14 10.35 -5.13
N GLU A 245 18.15 10.19 -6.00
CA GLU A 245 17.56 11.31 -6.75
C GLU A 245 16.95 12.36 -5.82
N GLN A 246 16.22 11.93 -4.79
CA GLN A 246 15.66 12.81 -3.76
C GLN A 246 16.73 13.39 -2.81
N MET A 247 17.98 12.93 -2.88
CA MET A 247 19.16 13.55 -2.24
C MET A 247 19.90 14.49 -3.20
N GLY A 248 19.36 14.80 -4.39
CA GLY A 248 20.01 15.66 -5.38
C GLY A 248 21.14 14.98 -6.13
N ALA A 249 21.04 13.66 -6.37
CA ALA A 249 22.06 12.84 -7.02
C ALA A 249 23.41 12.76 -6.27
N ASP A 250 23.42 13.03 -4.96
CA ASP A 250 24.63 12.92 -4.12
C ASP A 250 24.84 11.47 -3.61
N THR A 251 25.75 10.74 -4.26
CA THR A 251 26.18 9.40 -3.85
C THR A 251 26.82 9.40 -2.45
N ARG A 252 27.54 10.45 -2.06
CA ARG A 252 28.16 10.56 -0.73
C ARG A 252 27.12 10.74 0.36
N ALA A 253 26.05 11.50 0.10
CA ALA A 253 24.91 11.59 1.02
C ALA A 253 24.24 10.23 1.22
N LEU A 254 23.96 9.48 0.15
CA LEU A 254 23.37 8.14 0.26
C LEU A 254 24.28 7.20 1.06
N LEU A 255 25.56 7.09 0.71
CA LEU A 255 26.51 6.22 1.41
C LEU A 255 26.64 6.59 2.89
N LYS A 256 26.57 7.88 3.25
CA LYS A 256 26.55 8.34 4.65
C LYS A 256 25.28 7.89 5.39
N VAL A 257 24.12 7.87 4.73
CA VAL A 257 22.86 7.37 5.32
C VAL A 257 22.93 5.86 5.54
N LEU A 258 23.35 5.09 4.53
CA LEU A 258 23.47 3.64 4.60
C LEU A 258 24.54 3.17 5.61
N GLY A 259 25.68 3.87 5.68
CA GLY A 259 26.77 3.59 6.61
C GLY A 259 27.42 2.22 6.38
N GLY A 260 27.95 1.61 7.45
CA GLY A 260 28.75 0.38 7.39
C GLY A 260 28.03 -0.91 6.96
N VAL A 261 26.78 -0.84 6.49
CA VAL A 261 26.08 -1.98 5.86
C VAL A 261 26.48 -2.14 4.39
N VAL A 262 27.02 -1.09 3.76
CA VAL A 262 27.44 -1.12 2.35
C VAL A 262 28.83 -1.76 2.23
N THR A 263 28.93 -2.84 1.44
CA THR A 263 30.22 -3.41 1.02
C THR A 263 30.73 -2.71 -0.25
N GLU A 264 32.03 -2.78 -0.55
CA GLU A 264 32.56 -2.21 -1.81
C GLU A 264 31.89 -2.80 -3.07
N LYS A 265 31.45 -4.07 -3.02
CA LYS A 265 30.66 -4.69 -4.09
C LYS A 265 29.28 -4.06 -4.24
N MET A 266 28.56 -3.82 -3.13
CA MET A 266 27.28 -3.12 -3.13
C MET A 266 27.43 -1.69 -3.67
N LYS A 267 28.48 -0.98 -3.25
CA LYS A 267 28.81 0.37 -3.70
C LYS A 267 29.08 0.42 -5.21
N ALA A 268 29.90 -0.49 -5.74
CA ALA A 268 30.17 -0.56 -7.17
C ALA A 268 28.88 -0.78 -8.00
N LEU A 269 27.98 -1.66 -7.54
CA LEU A 269 26.69 -1.91 -8.19
C LEU A 269 25.76 -0.68 -8.13
N MET A 270 25.78 0.09 -7.04
CA MET A 270 25.06 1.36 -6.93
C MET A 270 25.63 2.42 -7.88
N GLU A 271 26.97 2.59 -7.89
CA GLU A 271 27.66 3.57 -8.74
C GLU A 271 27.45 3.29 -10.24
N GLU A 272 27.49 2.02 -10.65
CA GLU A 272 27.15 1.59 -12.02
C GLU A 272 25.71 1.98 -12.38
N LYS A 273 24.74 1.60 -11.55
CA LYS A 273 23.31 1.89 -11.75
C LYS A 273 23.05 3.41 -11.84
N PHE A 274 23.60 4.21 -10.91
CA PHE A 274 23.35 5.65 -10.86
C PHE A 274 24.03 6.40 -12.02
N LYS A 275 25.17 5.91 -12.52
CA LYS A 275 25.80 6.44 -13.74
C LYS A 275 24.86 6.31 -14.94
N PHE A 276 24.26 5.13 -15.14
CA PHE A 276 23.29 4.93 -16.22
C PHE A 276 22.05 5.84 -16.06
N ALA A 277 21.52 5.97 -14.84
CA ALA A 277 20.40 6.85 -14.53
C ALA A 277 20.68 8.33 -14.87
N ALA A 278 21.85 8.84 -14.47
CA ALA A 278 22.28 10.20 -14.79
C ALA A 278 22.40 10.43 -16.31
N THR A 279 22.96 9.47 -17.05
CA THR A 279 23.06 9.58 -18.52
C THR A 279 21.69 9.53 -19.22
N ALA A 280 20.74 8.73 -18.72
CA ALA A 280 19.39 8.65 -19.29
C ALA A 280 18.65 9.99 -19.18
N LYS A 281 18.67 10.61 -17.99
CA LYS A 281 18.03 11.92 -17.77
C LYS A 281 18.68 13.06 -18.56
N ALA A 282 20.00 13.01 -18.76
CA ALA A 282 20.69 13.96 -19.65
C ALA A 282 20.24 13.82 -21.11
N GLY A 283 19.97 12.59 -21.57
CA GLY A 283 19.43 12.32 -22.91
C GLY A 283 17.99 12.82 -23.10
N GLU A 284 17.11 12.59 -22.14
CA GLU A 284 15.72 13.09 -22.18
C GLU A 284 15.66 14.63 -22.17
N GLY A 285 16.50 15.28 -21.36
CA GLY A 285 16.61 16.74 -21.34
C GLY A 285 17.10 17.33 -22.67
N ALA A 286 18.00 16.65 -23.37
CA ALA A 286 18.47 17.05 -24.70
C ALA A 286 17.37 16.86 -25.78
N ALA A 287 16.59 15.79 -25.70
CA ALA A 287 15.49 15.54 -26.63
C ALA A 287 14.33 16.54 -26.49
N ALA A 288 14.06 17.02 -25.26
CA ALA A 288 13.02 18.03 -25.01
C ALA A 288 13.41 19.47 -25.42
N GLY A 289 14.68 19.74 -25.71
CA GLY A 289 15.17 21.07 -26.11
C GLY A 289 15.22 21.33 -27.63
N GLY A 290 14.95 20.33 -28.47
CA GLY A 290 15.15 20.37 -29.92
C GLY A 290 13.97 20.88 -30.75
N GLY A 291 13.57 22.15 -30.57
CA GLY A 291 12.46 22.75 -31.31
C GLY A 291 12.84 23.43 -32.64
N GLY A 292 12.59 22.75 -33.78
CA GLY A 292 12.28 23.37 -35.08
C GLY A 292 13.40 23.52 -36.12
N GLY A 293 13.09 23.16 -37.39
CA GLY A 293 13.86 23.62 -38.56
C GLY A 293 13.91 22.69 -39.80
N GLY A 294 12.88 22.72 -40.67
CA GLY A 294 12.93 22.19 -42.06
C GLY A 294 13.07 20.67 -42.22
N GLY A 295 12.80 20.05 -43.37
CA GLY A 295 12.29 20.51 -44.68
C GLY A 295 12.23 19.29 -45.63
N GLY A 296 11.31 19.27 -46.60
CA GLY A 296 10.93 18.03 -47.33
C GLY A 296 12.03 17.32 -48.16
N GLY A 297 11.80 16.04 -48.43
CA GLY A 297 12.62 15.18 -49.30
C GLY A 297 11.99 13.77 -49.41
N ASP A 298 12.08 13.14 -50.58
CA ASP A 298 11.28 11.96 -50.98
C ASP A 298 12.11 10.66 -51.12
N ALA A 299 11.40 9.52 -51.17
CA ALA A 299 11.79 8.19 -51.68
C ALA A 299 12.87 7.35 -50.98
N GLY A 300 12.64 6.02 -50.96
CA GLY A 300 13.73 5.06 -51.27
C GLY A 300 14.03 3.89 -50.31
N ALA A 301 13.16 2.87 -50.29
CA ALA A 301 13.48 1.43 -50.21
C ALA A 301 14.44 0.83 -49.13
N SER A 302 13.86 -0.14 -48.39
CA SER A 302 14.43 -1.49 -48.09
C SER A 302 15.78 -1.65 -47.38
N VAL A 303 15.79 -2.36 -46.24
CA VAL A 303 16.22 -3.78 -46.13
C VAL A 303 15.79 -4.33 -44.76
N ALA A 304 15.21 -5.53 -44.73
CA ALA A 304 15.04 -6.34 -43.53
C ALA A 304 15.61 -7.75 -43.79
N PRO A 305 16.41 -8.34 -42.88
CA PRO A 305 16.81 -9.74 -42.98
C PRO A 305 15.80 -10.66 -42.27
N ALA A 306 15.45 -11.76 -42.91
CA ALA A 306 14.44 -12.71 -42.46
C ALA A 306 15.00 -13.85 -41.60
N SER A 307 14.08 -14.46 -40.86
CA SER A 307 14.19 -15.70 -40.07
C SER A 307 14.57 -16.96 -40.84
N SER A 308 15.18 -17.95 -40.16
CA SER A 308 15.09 -19.40 -40.42
C SER A 308 15.83 -20.23 -39.33
N PRO A 309 15.59 -21.54 -39.17
CA PRO A 309 14.30 -22.23 -39.22
C PRO A 309 14.09 -23.25 -38.06
N LEU A 310 12.87 -23.79 -37.96
CA LEU A 310 12.50 -24.90 -37.07
C LEU A 310 13.18 -26.22 -37.46
N HIS A 311 13.60 -27.00 -36.45
CA HIS A 311 13.77 -28.46 -36.57
C HIS A 311 12.77 -29.19 -35.65
N ARG A 312 12.18 -30.28 -36.15
CA ARG A 312 11.16 -31.10 -35.47
C ARG A 312 11.60 -32.56 -35.41
N LEU A 313 11.14 -33.25 -34.36
CA LEU A 313 11.13 -34.71 -34.09
C LEU A 313 12.25 -35.22 -33.18
N GLY A 314 11.82 -35.98 -32.16
CA GLY A 314 12.65 -36.55 -31.09
C GLY A 314 11.78 -37.11 -29.97
N ARG A 315 11.02 -38.17 -30.25
CA ARG A 315 10.10 -38.83 -29.30
C ARG A 315 10.91 -39.73 -28.35
N GLY A 316 10.87 -39.47 -27.04
CA GLY A 316 11.58 -40.28 -26.03
C GLY A 316 10.73 -40.43 -24.76
N SER A 317 10.46 -41.69 -24.38
CA SER A 317 9.69 -42.06 -23.18
C SER A 317 10.63 -42.53 -22.07
N GLY A 318 10.34 -42.21 -20.81
CA GLY A 318 10.98 -42.89 -19.67
C GLY A 318 10.90 -42.17 -18.33
N GLY A 319 10.56 -42.92 -17.27
CA GLY A 319 11.01 -42.63 -15.91
C GLY A 319 10.08 -41.78 -15.02
N ILE A 320 9.03 -42.38 -14.47
CA ILE A 320 8.43 -41.88 -13.23
C ILE A 320 9.35 -42.31 -12.08
N GLY A 321 9.99 -41.34 -11.40
CA GLY A 321 10.81 -41.57 -10.22
C GLY A 321 10.20 -40.90 -8.99
N THR A 322 9.61 -41.69 -8.10
CA THR A 322 9.13 -41.22 -6.78
C THR A 322 10.32 -40.96 -5.86
N GLY A 323 10.55 -39.69 -5.51
CA GLY A 323 11.60 -39.27 -4.59
C GLY A 323 11.01 -38.59 -3.35
N ASP A 324 10.98 -39.33 -2.25
CA ASP A 324 10.55 -38.88 -0.92
C ASP A 324 11.54 -37.86 -0.34
N PHE A 325 11.02 -36.77 0.25
CA PHE A 325 11.78 -35.78 1.02
C PHE A 325 10.94 -35.21 2.16
N GLY A 326 10.53 -36.08 3.08
CA GLY A 326 10.00 -35.71 4.39
C GLY A 326 11.03 -35.82 5.52
N THR A 327 11.62 -34.71 5.99
CA THR A 327 12.03 -34.56 7.40
C THR A 327 12.31 -33.08 7.73
N PRO A 328 11.91 -32.57 8.92
CA PRO A 328 11.99 -31.15 9.24
C PRO A 328 13.34 -30.76 9.86
N ILE A 329 13.87 -29.60 9.48
CA ILE A 329 15.01 -28.98 10.19
C ILE A 329 14.49 -28.17 11.38
N ALA A 330 15.19 -28.30 12.50
CA ALA A 330 14.77 -27.85 13.83
C ALA A 330 14.54 -26.34 13.95
N MET A 331 13.65 -25.97 14.88
CA MET A 331 13.47 -24.60 15.34
C MET A 331 14.72 -24.11 16.06
N MET A 332 15.09 -22.84 15.85
CA MET A 332 16.14 -22.15 16.58
C MET A 332 15.59 -20.79 16.98
N ASP A 333 15.28 -20.65 18.26
CA ASP A 333 14.63 -19.46 18.84
C ASP A 333 15.56 -18.23 18.84
N GLY A 334 14.96 -17.03 18.84
CA GLY A 334 15.67 -15.79 19.23
C GLY A 334 15.56 -14.58 18.29
N ILE A 335 14.87 -14.68 17.14
CA ILE A 335 14.64 -13.50 16.28
C ILE A 335 13.39 -12.75 16.78
N PRO A 336 13.47 -11.44 17.12
CA PRO A 336 12.29 -10.67 17.50
C PRO A 336 11.31 -10.55 16.32
N SER A 337 10.01 -10.73 16.60
CA SER A 337 8.95 -10.67 15.59
C SER A 337 9.00 -9.36 14.78
N PRO A 338 8.79 -9.39 13.45
CA PRO A 338 8.81 -8.20 12.59
C PRO A 338 7.93 -7.06 13.09
N SER A 339 6.81 -7.36 13.74
CA SER A 339 5.88 -6.34 14.29
C SER A 339 6.55 -5.44 15.34
N ARG A 340 7.55 -5.92 16.11
CA ARG A 340 8.33 -5.07 17.04
C ARG A 340 9.21 -4.04 16.34
N LEU A 341 9.60 -4.29 15.08
CA LEU A 341 10.33 -3.32 14.27
C LEU A 341 9.41 -2.22 13.71
N ILE A 342 8.13 -2.54 13.48
CA ILE A 342 7.10 -1.58 13.07
C ILE A 342 6.81 -0.61 14.21
N ASP A 343 6.49 -1.13 15.40
CA ASP A 343 6.16 -0.30 16.56
C ASP A 343 7.36 0.58 16.97
N ALA A 344 8.58 0.01 16.99
CA ALA A 344 9.81 0.77 17.24
C ALA A 344 10.23 1.73 16.12
N ALA A 345 9.63 1.66 14.93
CA ALA A 345 9.81 2.64 13.84
C ALA A 345 8.80 3.79 13.94
N ILE A 346 7.55 3.49 14.32
CA ILE A 346 6.49 4.48 14.54
C ILE A 346 6.84 5.37 15.75
N ASP A 347 7.27 4.79 16.88
CA ASP A 347 7.65 5.57 18.07
C ASP A 347 8.88 6.46 17.82
N GLN A 348 9.85 6.00 17.02
CA GLN A 348 11.05 6.80 16.72
C GLN A 348 10.83 7.89 15.66
N ALA A 349 9.79 7.78 14.82
CA ALA A 349 9.39 8.88 13.94
C ALA A 349 8.82 10.07 14.73
N ASN A 350 8.23 9.82 15.91
CA ASN A 350 7.60 10.85 16.75
C ASN A 350 8.57 11.50 17.76
N TYR A 351 9.71 10.87 18.09
CA TYR A 351 10.73 11.44 18.99
C TYR A 351 11.66 12.49 18.34
N GLY A 352 11.16 13.20 17.32
CA GLY A 352 11.82 14.37 16.73
C GLY A 352 11.43 15.71 17.38
N ALA A 353 10.42 15.72 18.25
CA ALA A 353 9.90 16.92 18.91
C ALA A 353 9.72 16.71 20.42
N SER A 354 10.72 17.12 21.20
CA SER A 354 10.54 17.48 22.61
C SER A 354 11.44 18.68 22.92
N PRO A 355 10.97 19.67 23.70
CA PRO A 355 11.66 20.92 23.88
C PRO A 355 12.91 20.72 24.76
N VAL A 356 14.07 21.11 24.23
CA VAL A 356 15.29 21.20 25.04
C VAL A 356 15.17 22.44 25.93
N SER A 357 15.00 22.23 27.22
CA SER A 357 15.07 23.31 28.21
C SER A 357 16.55 23.64 28.48
N PRO A 358 17.03 24.88 28.25
CA PRO A 358 18.42 25.23 28.49
C PRO A 358 18.67 25.44 29.99
N ALA A 359 19.72 24.80 30.51
CA ALA A 359 20.31 25.20 31.79
C ALA A 359 20.97 26.59 31.67
N GLY A 360 20.97 27.35 32.76
CA GLY A 360 21.24 28.78 32.74
C GLY A 360 22.68 29.20 32.40
N ALA A 361 22.79 30.43 31.91
CA ALA A 361 23.98 31.26 31.89
C ALA A 361 23.56 32.74 32.06
N ASP A 362 24.50 33.59 32.49
CA ASP A 362 24.24 34.86 33.18
C ASP A 362 23.63 36.01 32.36
N ALA A 363 23.16 37.01 33.11
CA ALA A 363 22.59 38.26 32.62
C ALA A 363 23.63 39.23 32.05
N ALA A 364 23.33 39.82 30.89
CA ALA A 364 23.53 41.24 30.53
C ALA A 364 23.24 41.46 29.04
N GLY A 365 22.74 42.64 28.65
CA GLY A 365 22.73 43.06 27.23
C GLY A 365 21.36 43.43 26.66
N ILE A 366 20.95 44.67 26.94
CA ILE A 366 19.90 45.41 26.22
C ILE A 366 20.15 45.38 24.70
N PHE A 367 19.13 45.12 23.89
CA PHE A 367 18.77 45.98 22.74
C PHE A 367 17.36 45.67 22.23
N GLU A 368 16.48 46.67 22.32
CA GLU A 368 15.09 46.63 21.87
C GLU A 368 15.01 47.04 20.39
N PHE A 369 14.34 46.26 19.55
CA PHE A 369 14.06 46.65 18.15
C PHE A 369 12.55 46.70 17.91
N LYS A 370 12.05 47.93 17.85
CA LYS A 370 10.63 48.26 17.67
C LYS A 370 10.33 48.45 16.18
N VAL A 371 9.20 47.93 15.70
CA VAL A 371 8.68 48.22 14.36
C VAL A 371 7.26 48.76 14.50
N ASP A 372 7.13 50.08 14.39
CA ASP A 372 5.84 50.77 14.27
C ASP A 372 5.38 50.74 12.79
N PHE A 373 4.06 50.69 12.57
CA PHE A 373 3.45 51.00 11.26
C PHE A 373 2.16 51.81 11.44
N THR A 374 2.30 53.12 11.42
CA THR A 374 1.29 54.09 10.96
C THR A 374 1.70 54.54 9.56
N GLY A 375 0.84 54.93 8.62
CA GLY A 375 -0.63 55.02 8.55
C GLY A 375 -0.96 55.78 7.24
N ILE A 376 -2.18 55.67 6.70
CA ILE A 376 -2.63 56.50 5.57
C ILE A 376 -4.09 56.92 5.80
N ASP A 377 -4.30 58.22 6.07
CA ASP A 377 -5.59 58.91 5.97
C ASP A 377 -5.96 59.15 4.48
N GLY A 378 -7.22 59.36 4.07
CA GLY A 378 -8.49 59.46 4.81
C GLY A 378 -9.51 60.23 3.94
N ALA A 379 -10.82 60.19 4.29
CA ALA A 379 -11.82 61.21 3.89
C ALA A 379 -13.22 60.92 4.49
N THR A 380 -13.81 61.93 5.13
CA THR A 380 -15.26 62.09 5.48
C THR A 380 -15.65 63.56 5.17
N PRO A 381 -16.94 64.00 5.11
CA PRO A 381 -18.12 63.71 5.97
C PRO A 381 -19.26 63.01 5.16
N ALA A 382 -20.57 62.99 5.47
CA ALA A 382 -21.44 63.70 6.43
C ALA A 382 -22.66 62.84 6.89
N PRO A 383 -23.51 63.27 7.86
CA PRO A 383 -24.22 62.32 8.72
C PRO A 383 -25.78 62.28 8.63
N GLY A 384 -26.38 61.21 9.17
CA GLY A 384 -27.84 61.05 9.28
C GLY A 384 -28.33 60.22 10.50
N ARG A 385 -28.69 60.92 11.59
CA ARG A 385 -29.78 60.65 12.58
C ARG A 385 -30.23 59.17 12.82
N ARG A 386 -30.00 58.58 14.00
CA ARG A 386 -30.73 58.71 15.31
C ARG A 386 -31.80 57.61 15.55
N THR A 387 -31.76 57.01 16.76
CA THR A 387 -32.87 56.34 17.53
C THR A 387 -33.58 55.12 16.91
N GLY A 388 -34.02 54.09 17.64
CA GLY A 388 -33.95 53.71 19.08
C GLY A 388 -34.23 52.19 19.21
N ARG A 389 -33.64 51.45 20.16
CA ARG A 389 -34.10 51.15 21.53
C ARG A 389 -35.47 50.42 21.66
N ALA A 390 -35.41 49.18 22.17
CA ALA A 390 -36.48 48.36 22.78
C ALA A 390 -37.58 47.82 21.82
N ALA A 391 -38.33 46.75 22.13
CA ALA A 391 -38.45 46.01 23.40
C ALA A 391 -38.66 44.47 23.21
N ARG A 392 -38.50 43.72 24.31
CA ARG A 392 -39.04 42.35 24.48
C ARG A 392 -40.58 42.38 24.47
N GLN A 393 -41.23 41.26 24.13
CA GLN A 393 -42.13 40.53 25.04
C GLN A 393 -42.47 39.09 24.53
N PRO A 394 -43.05 38.20 25.37
CA PRO A 394 -43.09 36.74 25.12
C PRO A 394 -44.50 36.16 24.84
N ARG A 395 -44.50 34.86 24.49
CA ARG A 395 -45.52 33.80 24.71
C ARG A 395 -47.02 34.13 24.61
N ALA A 396 -47.70 33.35 23.76
CA ALA A 396 -48.69 32.37 24.24
C ALA A 396 -48.18 30.97 23.86
#